data_AF-A0A1B0FV12-F1
#
_entry.id   AF-A0A1B0FV12-F1
#
_cell.length_a   1.000
_cell.length_b   1.000
_cell.length_c   1.000
_cell.angle_alpha   90.00
_cell.angle_beta   90.00
_cell.angle_gamma   90.00
#
_symmetry.space_group_name_H-M   'P 1'
#
loop_
_entity.id
_entity.type
_entity.pdbx_description
1 polymer ?
#
loop_
_entity_poly.entity_id
_entity_poly.type
_entity_poly.pdbx_seq_one_letter_code
_entity_poly.pdbx_strand_id
1 'polypeptide(L)'
;MSGYFRMGPETHAISMEMYRENRERTMKALKTATPGIKEGSVVLLQGGQDKSLYDTDVDYVFRQESYFTYLFGVTEPGCYGCVDVFTCRSLLFVPRLPEEYAVWMGRLLTKEDFKLKYQVDEVHYADEVNTVLASRNPAVIYVLKGKNSDSGLIAQPADFEGIDKFNVDYDALFPVIAECRVIKSPKEIEVLRYVCKVSSDAHKKVMKYVRDGVSEYEAEAVFLEHSYRVGGCRHVSYTCICGSGENSAILHYGHAAAPNDKILRDGDMCLFDMGANYGGYAADITCSFPANGRFTADQKIIYEAVLDARNAVLEAARPGVSWVEMHRLANRTMLKKLTEGGLLKGDVDEMMRAGINGVFQPHGLGHLIGLDVHDVGGYLSHCPPRPTEPGFKSLRFARPLQAGMYVTVEPGCYFIDILLDRALKDPQQSRFLIPEAIARFRGFGGVRIEDDVLITENGCENFTKVPRTVAEIEAWMSSK
;
A
#
# COMPACT_ATOMS: atom_id res chain seq x y z
N MET A 1 -26.93 2.80 12.87
CA MET A 1 -26.27 4.09 12.64
C MET A 1 -26.04 4.19 11.14
N SER A 2 -26.98 4.80 10.42
CA SER A 2 -26.97 4.83 8.95
C SER A 2 -25.86 5.75 8.42
N GLY A 3 -25.32 5.44 7.24
CA GLY A 3 -24.47 6.37 6.50
C GLY A 3 -23.00 6.44 6.86
N TYR A 4 -22.51 5.61 7.79
CA TYR A 4 -21.09 5.56 8.15
C TYR A 4 -20.62 4.13 8.37
N PHE A 5 -19.39 3.83 7.96
CA PHE A 5 -18.63 2.69 8.46
C PHE A 5 -17.83 3.11 9.70
N ARG A 6 -17.88 2.29 10.76
CA ARG A 6 -17.07 2.43 11.97
C ARG A 6 -16.98 1.11 12.73
N MET A 7 -15.87 0.89 13.43
CA MET A 7 -15.64 -0.30 14.28
C MET A 7 -15.80 -0.01 15.78
N GLY A 8 -16.24 1.19 16.14
CA GLY A 8 -16.51 1.61 17.52
C GLY A 8 -16.70 3.13 17.60
N PRO A 9 -17.01 3.67 18.78
CA PRO A 9 -17.14 5.12 18.99
C PRO A 9 -15.83 5.89 18.77
N GLU A 10 -14.69 5.30 19.15
CA GLU A 10 -13.37 5.94 19.11
C GLU A 10 -12.63 5.74 17.78
N THR A 11 -13.17 4.90 16.88
CA THR A 11 -12.59 4.66 15.55
C THR A 11 -13.09 5.69 14.55
N HIS A 12 -12.28 6.05 13.56
CA HIS A 12 -12.68 7.02 12.52
C HIS A 12 -13.95 6.58 11.78
N ALA A 13 -14.91 7.50 11.65
CA ALA A 13 -16.18 7.24 10.96
C ALA A 13 -16.05 7.58 9.47
N ILE A 14 -16.03 6.57 8.60
CA ILE A 14 -15.98 6.77 7.15
C ILE A 14 -17.38 7.05 6.64
N SER A 15 -17.62 8.26 6.13
CA SER A 15 -18.92 8.66 5.56
C SER A 15 -19.21 7.93 4.25
N MET A 16 -20.43 7.41 4.09
CA MET A 16 -20.87 6.81 2.82
C MET A 16 -20.96 7.83 1.68
N GLU A 17 -20.98 9.12 2.01
CA GLU A 17 -20.84 10.22 1.04
C GLU A 17 -19.52 10.14 0.27
N MET A 18 -18.42 9.68 0.89
CA MET A 18 -17.13 9.49 0.21
C MET A 18 -17.26 8.59 -1.02
N TYR A 19 -17.95 7.45 -0.86
CA TYR A 19 -18.14 6.51 -1.96
C TYR A 19 -19.09 7.07 -3.03
N ARG A 20 -20.08 7.90 -2.66
CA ARG A 20 -20.91 8.63 -3.62
C ARG A 20 -20.09 9.61 -4.46
N GLU A 21 -19.25 10.42 -3.81
CA GLU A 21 -18.34 11.36 -4.48
C GLU A 21 -17.36 10.62 -5.41
N ASN A 22 -16.87 9.45 -5.00
CA ASN A 22 -16.04 8.58 -5.85
C ASN A 22 -16.79 8.12 -7.11
N ARG A 23 -18.06 7.68 -6.99
CA ARG A 23 -18.89 7.33 -8.16
C ARG A 23 -19.05 8.51 -9.10
N GLU A 24 -19.41 9.68 -8.59
CA GLU A 24 -19.58 10.90 -9.40
C GLU A 24 -18.28 11.28 -10.12
N ARG A 25 -17.15 11.24 -9.41
CA ARG A 25 -15.82 11.52 -9.96
C ARG A 25 -15.45 10.53 -11.08
N THR A 26 -15.66 9.23 -10.86
CA THR A 26 -15.37 8.21 -11.87
C THR A 26 -16.29 8.32 -13.08
N MET A 27 -17.59 8.54 -12.89
CA MET A 27 -18.53 8.68 -14.02
C MET A 27 -18.23 9.95 -14.84
N LYS A 28 -17.89 11.06 -14.17
CA LYS A 28 -17.45 12.28 -14.84
C LYS A 28 -16.18 12.04 -15.65
N ALA A 29 -15.18 11.40 -15.06
CA ALA A 29 -13.92 11.09 -15.73
C ALA A 29 -14.12 10.15 -16.93
N LEU A 30 -15.00 9.15 -16.80
CA LEU A 30 -15.34 8.23 -17.89
C LEU A 30 -16.00 8.96 -19.06
N LYS A 31 -16.95 9.86 -18.79
CA LYS A 31 -17.56 10.70 -19.83
C LYS A 31 -16.55 11.57 -20.56
N THR A 32 -15.56 12.10 -19.85
CA THR A 32 -14.49 12.91 -20.46
C THR A 32 -13.53 12.05 -21.28
N ALA A 33 -13.17 10.87 -20.81
CA ALA A 33 -12.20 9.98 -21.45
C ALA A 33 -12.77 9.17 -22.62
N THR A 34 -14.10 9.06 -22.74
CA THR A 34 -14.78 8.28 -23.77
C THR A 34 -15.70 9.17 -24.64
N PRO A 35 -15.16 9.87 -25.65
CA PRO A 35 -15.96 10.66 -26.58
C PRO A 35 -17.04 9.82 -27.26
N GLY A 36 -18.27 10.34 -27.31
CA GLY A 36 -19.40 9.62 -27.91
C GLY A 36 -20.03 8.55 -27.02
N ILE A 37 -19.70 8.54 -25.72
CA ILE A 37 -20.41 7.70 -24.73
C ILE A 37 -21.92 7.93 -24.82
N LYS A 38 -22.68 6.83 -24.89
CA LYS A 38 -24.14 6.86 -25.13
C LYS A 38 -24.90 7.07 -23.82
N GLU A 39 -25.95 7.87 -23.87
CA GLU A 39 -26.89 7.99 -22.75
C GLU A 39 -27.51 6.61 -22.44
N GLY A 40 -27.73 6.33 -21.15
CA GLY A 40 -28.13 5.01 -20.67
C GLY A 40 -26.99 3.99 -20.56
N SER A 41 -25.73 4.38 -20.78
CA SER A 41 -24.59 3.54 -20.43
C SER A 41 -24.39 3.43 -18.91
N VAL A 42 -23.92 2.28 -18.47
CA VAL A 42 -23.69 1.96 -17.05
C VAL A 42 -22.30 1.39 -16.81
N VAL A 43 -21.75 1.62 -15.62
CA VAL A 43 -20.59 0.88 -15.08
C VAL A 43 -21.10 -0.26 -14.21
N LEU A 44 -20.59 -1.47 -14.41
CA LEU A 44 -20.91 -2.64 -13.59
C LEU A 44 -19.63 -3.23 -12.98
N LEU A 45 -19.61 -3.33 -11.65
CA LEU A 45 -18.57 -4.00 -10.89
C LEU A 45 -19.14 -5.20 -10.14
N GLN A 46 -18.34 -6.25 -10.00
CA GLN A 46 -18.62 -7.42 -9.18
C GLN A 46 -17.73 -7.36 -7.94
N GLY A 47 -18.34 -7.49 -6.77
CA GLY A 47 -17.62 -7.58 -5.50
C GLY A 47 -16.95 -8.95 -5.32
N GLY A 48 -16.05 -9.02 -4.35
CA GLY A 48 -15.40 -10.24 -3.91
C GLY A 48 -16.40 -11.26 -3.38
N GLN A 49 -15.99 -12.51 -3.40
CA GLN A 49 -16.70 -13.65 -2.82
C GLN A 49 -15.87 -14.23 -1.66
N ASP A 50 -16.54 -14.92 -0.74
CA ASP A 50 -15.86 -15.73 0.26
C ASP A 50 -14.98 -16.77 -0.41
N LYS A 51 -13.87 -17.10 0.26
CA LYS A 51 -12.91 -18.09 -0.21
C LYS A 51 -12.57 -19.03 0.92
N SER A 52 -12.82 -20.31 0.68
CA SER A 52 -12.50 -21.37 1.63
C SER A 52 -11.01 -21.72 1.61
N LEU A 53 -10.52 -22.23 2.74
CA LEU A 53 -9.21 -22.83 2.86
C LEU A 53 -9.21 -24.15 2.07
N TYR A 54 -8.73 -24.09 0.84
CA TYR A 54 -8.71 -25.21 -0.09
C TYR A 54 -10.11 -25.83 -0.28
N ASP A 55 -10.30 -27.09 0.14
CA ASP A 55 -11.53 -27.87 0.03
C ASP A 55 -12.25 -28.06 1.38
N THR A 56 -11.94 -27.23 2.38
CA THR A 56 -12.56 -27.25 3.72
C THR A 56 -13.73 -26.26 3.86
N ASP A 57 -14.42 -26.29 5.00
CA ASP A 57 -15.53 -25.40 5.36
C ASP A 57 -15.08 -24.14 6.15
N VAL A 58 -13.77 -23.90 6.24
CA VAL A 58 -13.20 -22.72 6.89
C VAL A 58 -12.91 -21.66 5.85
N ASP A 59 -13.46 -20.46 6.00
CA ASP A 59 -13.18 -19.35 5.11
C ASP A 59 -12.03 -18.46 5.60
N TYR A 60 -11.28 -17.90 4.65
CA TYR A 60 -10.46 -16.73 4.93
C TYR A 60 -11.36 -15.58 5.39
N VAL A 61 -10.87 -14.77 6.34
CA VAL A 61 -11.59 -13.55 6.72
C VAL A 61 -11.76 -12.66 5.49
N PHE A 62 -13.02 -12.47 5.08
CA PHE A 62 -13.36 -11.75 3.86
C PHE A 62 -12.79 -10.32 3.85
N ARG A 63 -12.17 -9.95 2.74
CA ARG A 63 -11.77 -8.58 2.40
C ARG A 63 -12.29 -8.28 1.00
N GLN A 64 -12.96 -7.14 0.86
CA GLN A 64 -13.58 -6.73 -0.38
C GLN A 64 -12.55 -6.40 -1.47
N GLU A 65 -12.95 -6.54 -2.73
CA GLU A 65 -12.18 -6.09 -3.90
C GLU A 65 -12.05 -4.56 -3.88
N SER A 66 -10.86 -4.04 -4.18
CA SER A 66 -10.50 -2.64 -3.95
C SER A 66 -11.26 -1.65 -4.85
N TYR A 67 -11.50 -1.96 -6.13
CA TYR A 67 -12.31 -1.09 -6.99
C TYR A 67 -13.79 -1.07 -6.59
N PHE A 68 -14.34 -2.20 -6.14
CA PHE A 68 -15.68 -2.29 -5.59
C PHE A 68 -15.81 -1.48 -4.29
N THR A 69 -14.81 -1.62 -3.39
CA THR A 69 -14.72 -0.81 -2.17
C THR A 69 -14.68 0.67 -2.50
N TYR A 70 -13.87 1.08 -3.48
CA TYR A 70 -13.72 2.47 -3.88
C TYR A 70 -15.04 3.15 -4.29
N LEU A 71 -15.93 2.42 -4.98
CA LEU A 71 -17.22 2.96 -5.44
C LEU A 71 -18.38 2.75 -4.46
N PHE A 72 -18.34 1.73 -3.60
CA PHE A 72 -19.51 1.34 -2.80
C PHE A 72 -19.29 1.21 -1.30
N GLY A 73 -18.06 0.99 -0.83
CA GLY A 73 -17.77 0.78 0.60
C GLY A 73 -18.46 -0.44 1.22
N VAL A 74 -18.94 -1.37 0.39
CA VAL A 74 -19.72 -2.55 0.80
C VAL A 74 -18.83 -3.60 1.44
N THR A 75 -19.30 -4.15 2.56
CA THR A 75 -18.53 -5.09 3.38
C THR A 75 -18.95 -6.53 3.20
N GLU A 76 -20.11 -6.77 2.60
CA GLU A 76 -20.64 -8.10 2.34
C GLU A 76 -20.04 -8.72 1.07
N PRO A 77 -19.78 -10.03 1.07
CA PRO A 77 -19.37 -10.78 -0.13
C PRO A 77 -20.55 -10.96 -1.10
N GLY A 78 -20.23 -11.36 -2.34
CA GLY A 78 -21.22 -11.80 -3.33
C GLY A 78 -22.12 -10.70 -3.89
N CYS A 79 -21.71 -9.44 -3.79
CA CYS A 79 -22.49 -8.30 -4.27
C CYS A 79 -22.11 -7.89 -5.71
N TYR A 80 -23.00 -7.20 -6.40
CA TYR A 80 -22.69 -6.40 -7.60
C TYR A 80 -23.08 -4.95 -7.39
N GLY A 81 -22.46 -4.05 -8.13
CA GLY A 81 -22.67 -2.61 -8.03
C GLY A 81 -22.74 -2.02 -9.42
N CYS A 82 -23.81 -1.29 -9.70
CA CYS A 82 -24.03 -0.65 -10.99
C CYS A 82 -24.22 0.87 -10.81
N VAL A 83 -23.63 1.65 -11.71
CA VAL A 83 -23.74 3.12 -11.70
C VAL A 83 -24.09 3.60 -13.10
N ASP A 84 -25.19 4.33 -13.22
CA ASP A 84 -25.53 5.01 -14.46
C ASP A 84 -24.55 6.18 -14.72
N VAL A 85 -23.94 6.20 -15.90
CA VAL A 85 -22.83 7.13 -16.20
C VAL A 85 -23.29 8.60 -16.27
N PHE A 86 -24.56 8.84 -16.60
CA PHE A 86 -25.08 10.19 -16.82
C PHE A 86 -25.68 10.77 -15.55
N THR A 87 -26.57 10.01 -14.92
CA THR A 87 -27.33 10.38 -13.74
C THR A 87 -26.60 10.09 -12.43
N CYS A 88 -25.52 9.29 -12.47
CA CYS A 88 -24.81 8.79 -11.29
C CYS A 88 -25.68 7.97 -10.32
N ARG A 89 -26.89 7.55 -10.75
CA ARG A 89 -27.74 6.67 -9.94
C ARG A 89 -27.06 5.33 -9.73
N SER A 90 -27.01 4.91 -8.48
CA SER A 90 -26.29 3.75 -7.99
C SER A 90 -27.25 2.64 -7.55
N LEU A 91 -27.02 1.44 -8.08
CA LEU A 91 -27.73 0.22 -7.75
C LEU A 91 -26.76 -0.72 -7.04
N LEU A 92 -27.19 -1.30 -5.92
CA LEU A 92 -26.50 -2.39 -5.25
C LEU A 92 -27.29 -3.68 -5.42
N PHE A 93 -26.62 -4.76 -5.77
CA PHE A 93 -27.20 -6.09 -5.82
C PHE A 93 -26.59 -6.92 -4.70
N VAL A 94 -27.42 -7.40 -3.77
CA VAL A 94 -26.98 -8.16 -2.59
C VAL A 94 -27.42 -9.62 -2.67
N PRO A 95 -26.68 -10.58 -2.08
CA PRO A 95 -27.13 -11.97 -2.06
C PRO A 95 -28.54 -12.13 -1.47
N ARG A 96 -29.36 -12.97 -2.10
CA ARG A 96 -30.61 -13.44 -1.49
C ARG A 96 -30.27 -14.59 -0.55
N LEU A 97 -30.27 -14.32 0.75
CA LEU A 97 -29.87 -15.29 1.76
C LEU A 97 -31.08 -16.11 2.25
N PRO A 98 -30.89 -17.42 2.53
CA PRO A 98 -31.97 -18.28 3.02
C PRO A 98 -32.27 -18.02 4.50
N GLU A 99 -33.40 -18.52 5.00
CA GLU A 99 -33.83 -18.30 6.40
C GLU A 99 -32.81 -18.82 7.43
N GLU A 100 -32.10 -19.91 7.13
CA GLU A 100 -31.10 -20.46 8.04
C GLU A 100 -29.94 -19.49 8.31
N TYR A 101 -29.66 -18.53 7.42
CA TYR A 101 -28.64 -17.50 7.65
C TYR A 101 -28.91 -16.72 8.94
N ALA A 102 -30.19 -16.51 9.30
CA ALA A 102 -30.59 -15.85 10.53
C ALA A 102 -30.14 -16.59 11.80
N VAL A 103 -29.97 -17.92 11.70
CA VAL A 103 -29.53 -18.79 12.79
C VAL A 103 -28.01 -18.80 12.90
N TRP A 104 -27.31 -18.91 11.76
CA TRP A 104 -25.86 -19.17 11.72
C TRP A 104 -25.00 -17.91 11.64
N MET A 105 -25.39 -16.95 10.79
CA MET A 105 -24.52 -15.85 10.36
C MET A 105 -24.98 -14.48 10.88
N GLY A 106 -26.26 -14.37 11.25
CA GLY A 106 -26.82 -13.19 11.90
C GLY A 106 -28.05 -12.64 11.16
N ARG A 107 -28.50 -11.45 11.58
CA ARG A 107 -29.76 -10.86 11.10
C ARG A 107 -29.81 -10.75 9.56
N LEU A 108 -30.90 -11.24 8.97
CA LEU A 108 -31.25 -10.99 7.58
C LEU A 108 -31.62 -9.50 7.40
N LEU A 109 -30.76 -8.76 6.72
CA LEU A 109 -31.01 -7.37 6.36
C LEU A 109 -31.95 -7.31 5.14
N THR A 110 -32.89 -6.38 5.19
CA THR A 110 -33.78 -6.09 4.04
C THR A 110 -33.07 -5.24 3.00
N LYS A 111 -33.62 -5.17 1.78
CA LYS A 111 -33.12 -4.25 0.74
C LYS A 111 -33.10 -2.79 1.20
N GLU A 112 -34.07 -2.38 2.01
CA GLU A 112 -34.11 -1.02 2.58
C GLU A 112 -33.03 -0.82 3.65
N ASP A 113 -32.74 -1.84 4.48
CA ASP A 113 -31.63 -1.77 5.44
C ASP A 113 -30.30 -1.52 4.72
N PHE A 114 -30.02 -2.25 3.63
CA PHE A 114 -28.83 -2.04 2.80
C PHE A 114 -28.80 -0.67 2.13
N LYS A 115 -29.95 -0.21 1.63
CA LYS A 115 -30.08 1.12 1.02
C LYS A 115 -29.73 2.22 2.02
N LEU A 116 -30.25 2.14 3.24
CA LEU A 116 -29.95 3.07 4.34
C LEU A 116 -28.50 2.96 4.83
N LYS A 117 -27.95 1.73 4.85
CA LYS A 117 -26.55 1.47 5.26
C LYS A 117 -25.56 2.12 4.31
N TYR A 118 -25.71 1.87 3.00
CA TYR A 118 -24.75 2.29 1.96
C TYR A 118 -25.10 3.59 1.24
N GLN A 119 -26.29 4.15 1.51
CA GLN A 119 -26.81 5.35 0.85
C GLN A 119 -26.71 5.30 -0.69
N VAL A 120 -27.03 4.13 -1.24
CA VAL A 120 -27.25 3.91 -2.68
C VAL A 120 -28.70 4.24 -3.04
N ASP A 121 -28.99 4.40 -4.32
CA ASP A 121 -30.32 4.83 -4.78
C ASP A 121 -31.33 3.67 -4.77
N GLU A 122 -30.86 2.48 -5.13
CA GLU A 122 -31.66 1.27 -5.26
C GLU A 122 -30.90 0.03 -4.81
N VAL A 123 -31.63 -0.94 -4.28
CA VAL A 123 -31.09 -2.25 -3.90
C VAL A 123 -31.97 -3.35 -4.50
N HIS A 124 -31.32 -4.34 -5.12
CA HIS A 124 -31.91 -5.53 -5.73
C HIS A 124 -31.17 -6.78 -5.25
N TYR A 125 -31.66 -7.97 -5.59
CA TYR A 125 -30.92 -9.19 -5.27
C TYR A 125 -29.90 -9.54 -6.37
N ALA A 126 -28.80 -10.19 -6.01
CA ALA A 126 -27.73 -10.59 -6.94
C ALA A 126 -28.24 -11.52 -8.05
N ASP A 127 -29.18 -12.41 -7.73
CA ASP A 127 -29.86 -13.29 -8.70
C ASP A 127 -30.78 -12.54 -9.68
N GLU A 128 -31.09 -11.26 -9.42
CA GLU A 128 -31.92 -10.39 -10.27
C GLU A 128 -31.08 -9.51 -11.21
N VAL A 129 -29.74 -9.57 -11.18
CA VAL A 129 -28.85 -8.65 -11.93
C VAL A 129 -29.18 -8.60 -13.43
N ASN A 130 -29.34 -9.77 -14.06
CA ASN A 130 -29.70 -9.85 -15.48
C ASN A 130 -31.07 -9.23 -15.74
N THR A 131 -32.09 -9.63 -14.99
CA THR A 131 -33.47 -9.14 -15.16
C THR A 131 -33.57 -7.63 -14.99
N VAL A 132 -32.90 -7.07 -13.98
CA VAL A 132 -32.90 -5.61 -13.74
C VAL A 132 -32.17 -4.87 -14.85
N LEU A 133 -30.99 -5.32 -15.27
CA LEU A 133 -30.25 -4.69 -16.37
C LEU A 133 -31.00 -4.81 -17.70
N ALA A 134 -31.61 -5.95 -18.00
CA ALA A 134 -32.43 -6.15 -19.20
C ALA A 134 -33.63 -5.20 -19.23
N SER A 135 -34.30 -4.99 -18.09
CA SER A 135 -35.43 -4.05 -17.99
C SER A 135 -35.02 -2.58 -18.22
N ARG A 136 -33.76 -2.24 -17.89
CA ARG A 136 -33.19 -0.90 -18.09
C ARG A 136 -32.61 -0.68 -19.48
N ASN A 137 -32.34 -1.77 -20.21
CA ASN A 137 -31.81 -1.75 -21.58
C ASN A 137 -30.61 -0.80 -21.76
N PRO A 138 -29.50 -0.99 -21.02
CA PRO A 138 -28.37 -0.08 -21.07
C PRO A 138 -27.72 -0.06 -22.46
N ALA A 139 -27.27 1.12 -22.89
CA ALA A 139 -26.64 1.28 -24.20
C ALA A 139 -25.27 0.58 -24.29
N VAL A 140 -24.50 0.63 -23.20
CA VAL A 140 -23.21 -0.06 -23.02
C VAL A 140 -23.07 -0.39 -21.54
N ILE A 141 -22.56 -1.58 -21.22
CA ILE A 141 -22.10 -1.95 -19.88
C ILE A 141 -20.57 -1.88 -19.88
N TYR A 142 -20.00 -0.97 -19.10
CA TYR A 142 -18.57 -0.86 -18.88
C TYR A 142 -18.16 -1.74 -17.69
N VAL A 143 -17.31 -2.73 -17.93
CA VAL A 143 -16.79 -3.62 -16.89
C VAL A 143 -15.30 -3.39 -16.65
N LEU A 144 -14.82 -3.78 -15.47
CA LEU A 144 -13.43 -3.58 -15.07
C LEU A 144 -12.54 -4.70 -15.59
N LYS A 145 -11.72 -4.41 -16.61
CA LYS A 145 -10.66 -5.32 -17.05
C LYS A 145 -9.38 -4.54 -17.34
N GLY A 146 -8.30 -4.91 -16.68
CA GLY A 146 -7.00 -4.29 -16.92
C GLY A 146 -5.89 -4.90 -16.09
N LYS A 147 -4.65 -4.73 -16.55
CA LYS A 147 -3.47 -5.35 -15.95
C LYS A 147 -2.96 -4.49 -14.79
N ASN A 148 -2.89 -5.06 -13.59
CA ASN A 148 -2.17 -4.45 -12.48
C ASN A 148 -0.65 -4.49 -12.78
N SER A 149 0.02 -3.34 -12.66
CA SER A 149 1.42 -3.17 -13.08
C SER A 149 2.45 -3.83 -12.18
N ASP A 150 2.06 -4.25 -10.96
CA ASP A 150 2.95 -4.83 -9.97
C ASP A 150 2.84 -6.35 -9.93
N SER A 151 1.61 -6.88 -9.89
CA SER A 151 1.35 -8.33 -9.90
C SER A 151 1.34 -8.94 -11.30
N GLY A 152 1.07 -8.13 -12.33
CA GLY A 152 0.85 -8.60 -13.69
C GLY A 152 -0.50 -9.30 -13.92
N LEU A 153 -1.35 -9.41 -12.89
CA LEU A 153 -2.68 -10.01 -12.98
C LEU A 153 -3.68 -9.07 -13.65
N ILE A 154 -4.73 -9.66 -14.24
CA ILE A 154 -5.84 -8.92 -14.84
C ILE A 154 -6.97 -8.80 -13.81
N ALA A 155 -7.44 -7.57 -13.57
CA ALA A 155 -8.67 -7.32 -12.82
C ALA A 155 -9.83 -8.05 -13.49
N GLN A 156 -10.58 -8.83 -12.72
CA GLN A 156 -11.64 -9.68 -13.26
C GLN A 156 -12.86 -8.82 -13.60
N PRO A 157 -13.35 -8.83 -14.85
CA PRO A 157 -14.57 -8.13 -15.22
C PRO A 157 -15.77 -8.75 -14.50
N ALA A 158 -16.78 -7.93 -14.25
CA ALA A 158 -18.05 -8.42 -13.74
C ALA A 158 -18.66 -9.42 -14.73
N ASP A 159 -19.14 -10.55 -14.22
CA ASP A 159 -19.77 -11.59 -15.02
C ASP A 159 -21.07 -12.07 -14.36
N PHE A 160 -22.06 -12.41 -15.18
CA PHE A 160 -23.34 -12.98 -14.76
C PHE A 160 -24.01 -13.70 -15.94
N GLU A 161 -24.89 -14.66 -15.64
CA GLU A 161 -25.61 -15.41 -16.67
C GLU A 161 -26.46 -14.47 -17.55
N GLY A 162 -26.14 -14.42 -18.84
CA GLY A 162 -26.83 -13.59 -19.84
C GLY A 162 -26.15 -12.26 -20.16
N ILE A 163 -24.97 -11.96 -19.59
CA ILE A 163 -24.21 -10.74 -19.90
C ILE A 163 -23.83 -10.64 -21.39
N ASP A 164 -23.67 -11.77 -22.07
CA ASP A 164 -23.38 -11.90 -23.50
C ASP A 164 -24.46 -11.31 -24.42
N LYS A 165 -25.67 -11.10 -23.90
CA LYS A 165 -26.78 -10.46 -24.62
C LYS A 165 -26.72 -8.93 -24.60
N PHE A 166 -25.80 -8.36 -23.82
CA PHE A 166 -25.60 -6.92 -23.72
C PHE A 166 -24.41 -6.47 -24.55
N ASN A 167 -24.37 -5.18 -24.86
CA ASN A 167 -23.18 -4.55 -25.41
C ASN A 167 -22.22 -4.21 -24.27
N VAL A 168 -21.08 -4.90 -24.20
CA VAL A 168 -20.13 -4.80 -23.08
C VAL A 168 -18.80 -4.23 -23.56
N ASP A 169 -18.30 -3.22 -22.86
CA ASP A 169 -16.97 -2.63 -23.05
C ASP A 169 -16.03 -3.08 -21.91
N TYR A 170 -14.86 -3.56 -22.30
CA TYR A 170 -13.85 -4.11 -21.39
C TYR A 170 -12.61 -3.23 -21.24
N ASP A 171 -12.51 -2.12 -21.97
CA ASP A 171 -11.24 -1.41 -22.14
C ASP A 171 -11.26 -0.01 -21.52
N ALA A 172 -12.41 0.68 -21.56
CA ALA A 172 -12.49 2.09 -21.19
C ALA A 172 -12.42 2.32 -19.67
N LEU A 173 -12.99 1.43 -18.86
CA LEU A 173 -13.18 1.69 -17.43
C LEU A 173 -11.87 1.66 -16.64
N PHE A 174 -11.02 0.65 -16.83
CA PHE A 174 -9.83 0.43 -16.02
C PHE A 174 -8.88 1.64 -15.95
N PRO A 175 -8.41 2.22 -17.07
CA PRO A 175 -7.49 3.36 -16.99
C PRO A 175 -8.12 4.57 -16.29
N VAL A 176 -9.44 4.76 -16.43
CA VAL A 176 -10.18 5.88 -15.83
C VAL A 176 -10.31 5.72 -14.32
N ILE A 177 -10.79 4.57 -13.85
CA ILE A 177 -11.01 4.34 -12.42
C ILE A 177 -9.68 4.19 -11.66
N ALA A 178 -8.65 3.63 -12.30
CA ALA A 178 -7.30 3.62 -11.74
C ALA A 178 -6.76 5.05 -11.55
N GLU A 179 -6.92 5.93 -12.55
CA GLU A 179 -6.52 7.34 -12.44
C GLU A 179 -7.27 8.08 -11.33
N CYS A 180 -8.57 7.80 -11.14
CA CYS A 180 -9.36 8.39 -10.06
C CYS A 180 -8.86 7.97 -8.66
N ARG A 181 -8.29 6.76 -8.52
CA ARG A 181 -7.69 6.26 -7.26
C ARG A 181 -6.31 6.84 -6.97
N VAL A 182 -5.57 7.27 -8.01
CA VAL A 182 -4.25 7.89 -7.84
C VAL A 182 -4.35 9.17 -7.00
N ILE A 183 -5.39 9.98 -7.22
CA ILE A 183 -5.63 11.26 -6.53
C ILE A 183 -6.70 11.09 -5.45
N LYS A 184 -6.27 11.14 -4.19
CA LYS A 184 -7.12 10.88 -3.03
C LYS A 184 -8.07 12.05 -2.81
N SER A 185 -9.36 11.76 -2.61
CA SER A 185 -10.32 12.79 -2.22
C SER A 185 -10.05 13.28 -0.78
N PRO A 186 -10.54 14.46 -0.38
CA PRO A 186 -10.41 14.92 0.99
C PRO A 186 -10.90 13.92 2.05
N LYS A 187 -11.99 13.19 1.77
CA LYS A 187 -12.51 12.18 2.69
C LYS A 187 -11.63 10.94 2.76
N GLU A 188 -11.02 10.53 1.64
CA GLU A 188 -10.05 9.41 1.63
C GLU A 188 -8.78 9.76 2.41
N ILE A 189 -8.32 11.00 2.28
CA ILE A 189 -7.16 11.52 3.01
C ILE A 189 -7.35 11.40 4.53
N GLU A 190 -8.56 11.66 5.03
CA GLU A 190 -8.84 11.52 6.47
C GLU A 190 -8.81 10.06 6.96
N VAL A 191 -9.23 9.11 6.12
CA VAL A 191 -9.08 7.67 6.45
C VAL A 191 -7.61 7.26 6.47
N LEU A 192 -6.84 7.69 5.47
CA LEU A 192 -5.40 7.43 5.35
C LEU A 192 -4.62 8.02 6.54
N ARG A 193 -4.98 9.26 6.93
CA ARG A 193 -4.43 9.92 8.13
C ARG A 193 -4.71 9.11 9.40
N TYR A 194 -5.92 8.58 9.54
CA TYR A 194 -6.28 7.75 10.69
C TYR A 194 -5.50 6.44 10.73
N VAL A 195 -5.47 5.67 9.63
CA VAL A 195 -4.80 4.36 9.61
C VAL A 195 -3.28 4.49 9.75
N CYS A 196 -2.68 5.56 9.20
CA CYS A 196 -1.27 5.88 9.38
C CYS A 196 -0.95 6.28 10.84
N LYS A 197 -1.85 7.04 11.50
CA LYS A 197 -1.74 7.35 12.93
C LYS A 197 -1.77 6.08 13.79
N VAL A 198 -2.75 5.19 13.55
CA VAL A 198 -2.88 3.92 14.27
C VAL A 198 -1.60 3.08 14.11
N SER A 199 -1.11 2.94 12.87
CA SER A 199 0.11 2.18 12.58
C SER A 199 1.35 2.82 13.22
N SER A 200 1.46 4.14 13.21
CA SER A 200 2.52 4.88 13.91
C SER A 200 2.50 4.63 15.42
N ASP A 201 1.31 4.63 16.03
CA ASP A 201 1.13 4.34 17.45
C ASP A 201 1.48 2.88 17.78
N ALA A 202 1.12 1.93 16.90
CA ALA A 202 1.50 0.52 17.02
C ALA A 202 3.02 0.32 16.93
N HIS A 203 3.71 0.93 15.96
CA HIS A 203 5.18 0.91 15.86
C HIS A 203 5.85 1.43 17.14
N LYS A 204 5.35 2.53 17.70
CA LYS A 204 5.84 3.06 18.97
C LYS A 204 5.64 2.09 20.14
N LYS A 205 4.57 1.28 20.15
CA LYS A 205 4.37 0.22 21.15
C LYS A 205 5.38 -0.91 20.96
N VAL A 206 5.64 -1.30 19.72
CA VAL A 206 6.64 -2.32 19.41
C VAL A 206 8.04 -1.88 19.86
N MET A 207 8.45 -0.64 19.56
CA MET A 207 9.74 -0.10 20.02
C MET A 207 9.90 -0.12 21.54
N LYS A 208 8.81 0.02 22.32
CA LYS A 208 8.85 -0.11 23.79
C LYS A 208 8.85 -1.55 24.28
N TYR A 209 8.35 -2.48 23.46
CA TYR A 209 8.27 -3.89 23.80
C TYR A 209 9.59 -4.62 23.54
N VAL A 210 10.20 -4.34 22.39
CA VAL A 210 11.41 -5.02 21.89
C VAL A 210 12.58 -4.88 22.85
N ARG A 211 13.28 -6.01 23.04
CA ARG A 211 14.49 -6.18 23.85
C ARG A 211 15.17 -7.49 23.45
N ASP A 212 16.40 -7.69 23.88
CA ASP A 212 17.12 -8.98 23.73
C ASP A 212 16.27 -10.16 24.24
N GLY A 213 16.27 -11.26 23.49
CA GLY A 213 15.57 -12.50 23.84
C GLY A 213 14.11 -12.60 23.44
N VAL A 214 13.48 -11.51 22.97
CA VAL A 214 12.13 -11.51 22.36
C VAL A 214 12.22 -12.08 20.93
N SER A 215 11.19 -12.80 20.46
CA SER A 215 11.13 -13.21 19.05
C SER A 215 10.53 -12.13 18.14
N GLU A 216 10.86 -12.19 16.86
CA GLU A 216 10.30 -11.30 15.84
C GLU A 216 8.75 -11.37 15.79
N TYR A 217 8.15 -12.56 15.87
CA TYR A 217 6.69 -12.72 15.85
C TYR A 217 6.01 -12.16 17.11
N GLU A 218 6.68 -12.09 18.26
CA GLU A 218 6.11 -11.44 19.44
C GLU A 218 5.96 -9.94 19.21
N ALA A 219 6.91 -9.32 18.49
CA ALA A 219 6.80 -7.92 18.08
C ALA A 219 5.68 -7.71 17.06
N GLU A 220 5.54 -8.60 16.08
CA GLU A 220 4.37 -8.64 15.17
C GLU A 220 3.07 -8.70 15.97
N ALA A 221 2.96 -9.59 16.97
CA ALA A 221 1.77 -9.71 17.80
C ALA A 221 1.43 -8.41 18.55
N VAL A 222 2.43 -7.68 19.07
CA VAL A 222 2.23 -6.36 19.71
C VAL A 222 1.67 -5.33 18.72
N PHE A 223 2.17 -5.33 17.48
CA PHE A 223 1.65 -4.44 16.44
C PHE A 223 0.19 -4.74 16.09
N LEU A 224 -0.12 -6.02 15.87
CA LEU A 224 -1.46 -6.50 15.53
C LEU A 224 -2.47 -6.21 16.64
N GLU A 225 -2.08 -6.46 17.90
CA GLU A 225 -2.88 -6.19 19.09
C GLU A 225 -3.30 -4.72 19.16
N HIS A 226 -2.34 -3.80 19.00
CA HIS A 226 -2.63 -2.37 19.08
C HIS A 226 -3.52 -1.92 17.93
N SER A 227 -3.16 -2.34 16.71
CA SER A 227 -3.87 -1.99 15.48
C SER A 227 -5.33 -2.41 15.54
N TYR A 228 -5.61 -3.60 16.04
CA TYR A 228 -6.98 -4.07 16.16
C TYR A 228 -7.69 -3.46 17.37
N ARG A 229 -7.13 -3.57 18.58
CA ARG A 229 -7.81 -3.14 19.81
C ARG A 229 -8.11 -1.64 19.84
N VAL A 230 -7.19 -0.82 19.36
CA VAL A 230 -7.33 0.65 19.38
C VAL A 230 -7.86 1.16 18.05
N GLY A 231 -7.30 0.67 16.95
CA GLY A 231 -7.62 1.18 15.61
C GLY A 231 -8.88 0.59 14.98
N GLY A 232 -9.39 -0.54 15.49
CA GLY A 232 -10.44 -1.31 14.82
C GLY A 232 -9.96 -1.95 13.51
N CYS A 233 -8.64 -2.01 13.28
CA CYS A 233 -8.05 -2.59 12.07
C CYS A 233 -8.01 -4.11 12.19
N ARG A 234 -9.08 -4.78 11.76
CA ARG A 234 -9.16 -6.26 11.76
C ARG A 234 -8.16 -6.91 10.79
N HIS A 235 -7.74 -6.16 9.76
CA HIS A 235 -6.75 -6.59 8.78
C HIS A 235 -5.48 -5.74 8.86
N VAL A 236 -4.39 -6.32 8.39
CA VAL A 236 -3.17 -5.60 7.99
C VAL A 236 -3.13 -5.41 6.48
N SER A 237 -2.36 -4.43 6.04
CA SER A 237 -2.20 -4.10 4.62
C SER A 237 -1.45 -5.19 3.85
N TYR A 238 -0.50 -5.86 4.52
CA TYR A 238 0.37 -6.94 4.04
C TYR A 238 0.88 -7.75 5.24
N THR A 239 1.51 -8.90 4.99
CA THR A 239 2.16 -9.70 6.04
C THR A 239 3.23 -8.87 6.74
N CYS A 240 3.21 -8.79 8.06
CA CYS A 240 4.18 -8.00 8.82
C CYS A 240 5.59 -8.57 8.63
N ILE A 241 6.55 -7.67 8.40
CA ILE A 241 7.95 -7.99 8.15
C ILE A 241 8.71 -7.57 9.40
N CYS A 242 9.15 -8.52 10.22
CA CYS A 242 9.85 -8.24 11.47
C CYS A 242 11.29 -8.76 11.42
N GLY A 243 12.15 -8.22 10.55
CA GLY A 243 13.52 -8.74 10.40
C GLY A 243 14.50 -8.21 11.43
N SER A 244 15.20 -9.09 12.16
CA SER A 244 16.30 -8.75 13.07
C SER A 244 17.66 -9.28 12.59
N GLY A 245 18.73 -8.53 12.85
CA GLY A 245 20.09 -8.84 12.38
C GLY A 245 20.10 -9.02 10.85
N GLU A 246 20.69 -10.10 10.35
CA GLU A 246 20.75 -10.39 8.92
C GLU A 246 19.38 -10.47 8.21
N ASN A 247 18.30 -10.83 8.91
CA ASN A 247 16.94 -10.88 8.33
C ASN A 247 16.47 -9.49 7.85
N SER A 248 16.99 -8.41 8.42
CA SER A 248 16.69 -7.04 7.96
C SER A 248 17.23 -6.74 6.55
N ALA A 249 18.07 -7.60 5.96
CA ALA A 249 18.45 -7.51 4.54
C ALA A 249 17.48 -8.23 3.59
N ILE A 250 16.50 -8.99 4.10
CA ILE A 250 15.51 -9.72 3.31
C ILE A 250 14.27 -8.84 3.17
N LEU A 251 14.10 -8.22 2.00
CA LEU A 251 13.15 -7.12 1.80
C LEU A 251 11.70 -7.44 2.19
N HIS A 252 11.22 -8.65 1.85
CA HIS A 252 9.89 -9.15 2.21
C HIS A 252 9.99 -10.39 3.12
N TYR A 253 10.77 -10.30 4.20
CA TYR A 253 10.81 -11.29 5.27
C TYR A 253 9.43 -11.45 5.95
N GLY A 254 9.22 -12.47 6.80
CA GLY A 254 7.95 -12.67 7.52
C GLY A 254 6.90 -13.52 6.81
N HIS A 255 7.13 -13.90 5.55
CA HIS A 255 6.27 -14.87 4.85
C HIS A 255 6.40 -16.29 5.43
N ALA A 256 5.52 -17.20 5.02
CA ALA A 256 5.39 -18.54 5.63
C ALA A 256 6.67 -19.40 5.68
N ALA A 257 7.67 -19.17 4.81
CA ALA A 257 8.93 -19.92 4.82
C ALA A 257 10.07 -19.19 5.55
N ALA A 258 9.80 -17.99 6.08
CA ALA A 258 10.69 -17.18 6.89
C ALA A 258 9.84 -16.39 7.92
N PRO A 259 9.15 -17.07 8.84
CA PRO A 259 7.90 -16.62 9.44
C PRO A 259 8.07 -15.78 10.71
N ASN A 260 9.01 -14.84 10.72
CA ASN A 260 9.32 -14.01 11.89
C ASN A 260 9.68 -14.85 13.14
N ASP A 261 10.45 -15.93 12.99
CA ASP A 261 10.74 -16.88 14.07
C ASP A 261 12.12 -16.71 14.73
N LYS A 262 12.92 -15.73 14.29
CA LYS A 262 14.23 -15.47 14.92
C LYS A 262 14.04 -14.82 16.30
N ILE A 263 14.94 -15.18 17.20
CA ILE A 263 15.10 -14.48 18.49
C ILE A 263 16.01 -13.28 18.28
N LEU A 264 15.53 -12.08 18.65
CA LEU A 264 16.31 -10.85 18.64
C LEU A 264 17.49 -10.98 19.61
N ARG A 265 18.67 -10.55 19.15
CA ARG A 265 19.90 -10.58 19.96
C ARG A 265 20.42 -9.18 20.24
N ASP A 266 21.11 -9.02 21.37
CA ASP A 266 21.92 -7.83 21.64
C ASP A 266 22.83 -7.50 20.45
N GLY A 267 22.81 -6.24 20.02
CA GLY A 267 23.55 -5.76 18.85
C GLY A 267 22.84 -5.96 17.49
N ASP A 268 21.74 -6.70 17.39
CA ASP A 268 20.95 -6.76 16.15
C ASP A 268 20.40 -5.38 15.79
N MET A 269 20.42 -5.05 14.49
CA MET A 269 19.48 -4.08 13.94
C MET A 269 18.14 -4.75 13.69
N CYS A 270 17.05 -4.10 14.11
CA CYS A 270 15.70 -4.46 13.72
C CYS A 270 15.28 -3.57 12.55
N LEU A 271 14.59 -4.16 11.57
CA LEU A 271 13.87 -3.48 10.51
C LEU A 271 12.48 -4.06 10.49
N PHE A 272 11.54 -3.31 11.06
CA PHE A 272 10.16 -3.74 11.21
C PHE A 272 9.28 -2.91 10.29
N ASP A 273 8.71 -3.57 9.30
CA ASP A 273 7.87 -3.01 8.26
C ASP A 273 6.46 -3.61 8.40
N MET A 274 5.54 -2.76 8.88
CA MET A 274 4.20 -3.16 9.29
C MET A 274 3.19 -2.02 9.10
N GLY A 275 2.02 -2.36 8.54
CA GLY A 275 0.97 -1.40 8.23
C GLY A 275 -0.43 -1.95 8.49
N ALA A 276 -1.24 -1.22 9.25
CA ALA A 276 -2.63 -1.58 9.52
C ALA A 276 -3.54 -1.26 8.31
N ASN A 277 -4.71 -1.90 8.24
CA ASN A 277 -5.74 -1.62 7.24
C ASN A 277 -7.09 -1.27 7.88
N TYR A 278 -7.68 -0.15 7.48
CA TYR A 278 -8.97 0.32 8.02
C TYR A 278 -9.94 0.70 6.90
N GLY A 279 -11.10 0.04 6.85
CA GLY A 279 -12.11 0.28 5.81
C GLY A 279 -11.60 0.02 4.39
N GLY A 280 -10.57 -0.83 4.24
CA GLY A 280 -9.87 -1.09 2.99
C GLY A 280 -8.62 -0.23 2.79
N TYR A 281 -8.48 0.92 3.44
CA TYR A 281 -7.35 1.83 3.25
C TYR A 281 -6.11 1.38 4.04
N ALA A 282 -4.96 1.44 3.38
CA ALA A 282 -3.67 0.94 3.86
C ALA A 282 -2.83 2.05 4.49
N ALA A 283 -2.09 1.67 5.55
CA ALA A 283 -0.83 2.30 5.92
C ALA A 283 0.33 1.37 5.56
N ASP A 284 1.54 1.94 5.44
CA ASP A 284 2.79 1.25 5.20
C ASP A 284 3.95 2.02 5.87
N ILE A 285 4.55 1.42 6.89
CA ILE A 285 5.53 2.10 7.74
C ILE A 285 6.62 1.12 8.12
N THR A 286 7.85 1.51 7.83
CA THR A 286 9.06 0.83 8.28
C THR A 286 9.80 1.63 9.34
N CYS A 287 10.12 0.98 10.46
CA CYS A 287 10.99 1.48 11.51
C CYS A 287 12.22 0.60 11.66
N SER A 288 13.41 1.20 11.55
CA SER A 288 14.68 0.55 11.90
C SER A 288 15.24 1.09 13.21
N PHE A 289 15.71 0.20 14.09
CA PHE A 289 16.23 0.56 15.41
C PHE A 289 17.08 -0.59 16.00
N PRO A 290 18.02 -0.32 16.92
CA PRO A 290 18.83 -1.34 17.58
C PRO A 290 17.97 -2.15 18.57
N ALA A 291 18.08 -3.48 18.56
CA ALA A 291 17.29 -4.37 19.41
C ALA A 291 17.46 -4.09 20.92
N ASN A 292 18.63 -3.57 21.32
CA ASN A 292 18.96 -3.21 22.71
C ASN A 292 18.66 -1.73 23.04
N GLY A 293 18.08 -0.97 22.11
CA GLY A 293 17.73 0.44 22.29
C GLY A 293 18.89 1.43 22.23
N ARG A 294 20.11 1.02 21.82
CA ARG A 294 21.26 1.91 21.67
C ARG A 294 22.06 1.63 20.40
N PHE A 295 22.27 2.66 19.58
CA PHE A 295 23.00 2.51 18.33
C PHE A 295 24.50 2.34 18.58
N THR A 296 25.12 1.39 17.89
CA THR A 296 26.58 1.35 17.74
C THR A 296 27.06 2.40 16.74
N ALA A 297 28.37 2.65 16.70
CA ALA A 297 28.95 3.57 15.70
C ALA A 297 28.66 3.11 14.25
N ASP A 298 28.78 1.81 13.97
CA ASP A 298 28.51 1.26 12.64
C ASP A 298 27.01 1.33 12.28
N GLN A 299 26.13 1.00 13.23
CA GLN A 299 24.67 1.13 13.02
C GLN A 299 24.29 2.57 12.72
N LYS A 300 24.88 3.53 13.45
CA LYS A 300 24.62 4.96 13.27
C LYS A 300 25.02 5.45 11.87
N ILE A 301 26.17 5.01 11.33
CA ILE A 301 26.63 5.38 9.98
C ILE A 301 25.56 5.03 8.94
N ILE A 302 25.05 3.80 8.97
CA ILE A 302 24.07 3.32 7.99
C ILE A 302 22.71 3.97 8.21
N TYR A 303 22.30 4.07 9.49
CA TYR A 303 21.01 4.66 9.84
C TYR A 303 20.91 6.12 9.41
N GLU A 304 21.91 6.94 9.71
CA GLU A 304 21.93 8.35 9.35
C GLU A 304 22.05 8.55 7.83
N ALA A 305 22.72 7.66 7.09
CA ALA A 305 22.75 7.71 5.63
C ALA A 305 21.35 7.55 5.02
N VAL A 306 20.55 6.60 5.54
CA VAL A 306 19.17 6.39 5.09
C VAL A 306 18.26 7.54 5.55
N LEU A 307 18.45 8.04 6.78
CA LEU A 307 17.69 9.18 7.30
C LEU A 307 17.91 10.44 6.46
N ASP A 308 19.15 10.72 6.06
CA ASP A 308 19.48 11.85 5.19
C ASP A 308 18.88 11.70 3.79
N ALA A 309 18.91 10.49 3.22
CA ALA A 309 18.26 10.20 1.94
C ALA A 309 16.75 10.44 2.01
N ARG A 310 16.10 9.98 3.08
CA ARG A 310 14.68 10.22 3.36
C ARG A 310 14.38 11.70 3.50
N ASN A 311 15.19 12.44 4.26
CA ASN A 311 14.96 13.86 4.51
C ASN A 311 15.08 14.69 3.23
N ALA A 312 16.08 14.38 2.40
CA ALA A 312 16.26 15.02 1.10
C ALA A 312 15.05 14.81 0.18
N VAL A 313 14.47 13.61 0.16
CA VAL A 313 13.25 13.34 -0.63
C VAL A 313 12.07 14.14 -0.10
N LEU A 314 11.82 14.15 1.22
CA LEU A 314 10.68 14.89 1.78
C LEU A 314 10.77 16.39 1.55
N GLU A 315 11.97 16.97 1.63
CA GLU A 315 12.20 18.39 1.35
C GLU A 315 11.96 18.73 -0.12
N ALA A 316 12.29 17.82 -1.03
CA ALA A 316 12.18 18.04 -2.46
C ALA A 316 10.80 17.65 -3.04
N ALA A 317 10.02 16.81 -2.35
CA ALA A 317 8.74 16.29 -2.82
C ALA A 317 7.69 17.38 -2.94
N ARG A 318 7.26 17.65 -4.18
CA ARG A 318 6.21 18.62 -4.53
C ARG A 318 5.66 18.32 -5.92
N PRO A 319 4.50 18.90 -6.31
CA PRO A 319 3.95 18.71 -7.64
C PRO A 319 4.94 19.04 -8.76
N GLY A 320 4.88 18.26 -9.84
CA GLY A 320 5.72 18.39 -11.03
C GLY A 320 7.07 17.68 -10.94
N VAL A 321 7.54 17.29 -9.75
CA VAL A 321 8.83 16.59 -9.64
C VAL A 321 8.71 15.11 -10.02
N SER A 322 9.64 14.61 -10.81
CA SER A 322 9.69 13.20 -11.25
C SER A 322 10.05 12.25 -10.10
N TRP A 323 9.29 11.17 -9.94
CA TRP A 323 9.63 10.13 -8.95
C TRP A 323 10.95 9.42 -9.25
N VAL A 324 11.31 9.31 -10.54
CA VAL A 324 12.60 8.75 -10.94
C VAL A 324 13.75 9.65 -10.44
N GLU A 325 13.58 10.97 -10.49
CA GLU A 325 14.56 11.91 -9.94
C GLU A 325 14.60 11.89 -8.41
N MET A 326 13.48 11.63 -7.73
CA MET A 326 13.46 11.40 -6.29
C MET A 326 14.29 10.17 -5.90
N HIS A 327 14.13 9.05 -6.62
CA HIS A 327 14.95 7.86 -6.40
C HIS A 327 16.42 8.13 -6.64
N ARG A 328 16.75 8.92 -7.67
CA ARG A 328 18.13 9.36 -7.93
C ARG A 328 18.67 10.25 -6.80
N LEU A 329 17.87 11.16 -6.27
CA LEU A 329 18.23 12.03 -5.14
C LEU A 329 18.54 11.21 -3.88
N ALA A 330 17.63 10.30 -3.50
CA ALA A 330 17.82 9.43 -2.33
C ALA A 330 19.13 8.62 -2.44
N ASN A 331 19.32 7.94 -3.58
CA ASN A 331 20.52 7.13 -3.82
C ASN A 331 21.81 7.97 -3.79
N ARG A 332 21.83 9.15 -4.42
CA ARG A 332 23.00 10.03 -4.40
C ARG A 332 23.35 10.48 -2.99
N THR A 333 22.36 10.88 -2.21
CA THR A 333 22.55 11.28 -0.81
C THR A 333 23.10 10.12 0.01
N MET A 334 22.54 8.93 -0.16
CA MET A 334 22.99 7.73 0.54
C MET A 334 24.43 7.35 0.16
N LEU A 335 24.77 7.29 -1.13
CA LEU A 335 26.13 6.96 -1.59
C LEU A 335 27.18 7.97 -1.12
N LYS A 336 26.82 9.26 -1.08
CA LYS A 336 27.68 10.30 -0.49
C LYS A 336 27.96 9.99 0.99
N LYS A 337 26.93 9.66 1.77
CA LYS A 337 27.07 9.34 3.20
C LYS A 337 27.86 8.05 3.44
N LEU A 338 27.67 7.02 2.62
CA LEU A 338 28.47 5.79 2.68
C LEU A 338 29.95 6.04 2.30
N THR A 339 30.22 7.02 1.44
CA THR A 339 31.59 7.47 1.13
C THR A 339 32.20 8.22 2.32
N GLU A 340 31.47 9.15 2.94
CA GLU A 340 31.89 9.87 4.16
C GLU A 340 32.12 8.90 5.34
N GLY A 341 31.33 7.83 5.44
CA GLY A 341 31.47 6.76 6.43
C GLY A 341 32.60 5.77 6.14
N GLY A 342 33.32 5.90 5.01
CA GLY A 342 34.46 5.07 4.66
C GLY A 342 34.12 3.68 4.15
N LEU A 343 32.90 3.44 3.67
CA LEU A 343 32.51 2.18 3.01
C LEU A 343 32.77 2.23 1.50
N LEU A 344 32.63 3.41 0.91
CA LEU A 344 32.80 3.68 -0.52
C LEU A 344 33.92 4.69 -0.75
N LYS A 345 34.43 4.73 -1.98
CA LYS A 345 35.43 5.72 -2.43
C LYS A 345 35.20 6.11 -3.88
N GLY A 346 35.61 7.32 -4.24
CA GLY A 346 35.52 7.85 -5.61
C GLY A 346 34.35 8.82 -5.80
N ASP A 347 34.01 9.07 -7.06
CA ASP A 347 32.98 10.03 -7.45
C ASP A 347 31.56 9.41 -7.45
N VAL A 348 30.60 10.11 -6.84
CA VAL A 348 29.22 9.61 -6.68
C VAL A 348 28.49 9.50 -8.03
N ASP A 349 28.79 10.36 -9.01
CA ASP A 349 28.16 10.30 -10.34
C ASP A 349 28.64 9.07 -11.10
N GLU A 350 29.93 8.76 -10.99
CA GLU A 350 30.48 7.52 -11.52
C GLU A 350 29.91 6.27 -10.82
N MET A 351 29.70 6.31 -9.50
CA MET A 351 29.04 5.22 -8.77
C MET A 351 27.61 4.98 -9.26
N MET A 352 26.84 6.04 -9.46
CA MET A 352 25.47 5.97 -10.02
C MET A 352 25.49 5.36 -11.43
N ARG A 353 26.39 5.82 -12.32
CA ARG A 353 26.53 5.26 -13.67
C ARG A 353 26.92 3.78 -13.66
N ALA A 354 27.73 3.36 -12.69
CA ALA A 354 28.12 1.96 -12.51
C ALA A 354 27.05 1.10 -11.81
N GLY A 355 25.93 1.68 -11.38
CA GLY A 355 24.85 0.96 -10.72
C GLY A 355 25.12 0.57 -9.27
N ILE A 356 26.06 1.23 -8.59
CA ILE A 356 26.36 0.97 -7.16
C ILE A 356 25.15 1.22 -6.26
N ASN A 357 24.30 2.18 -6.62
CA ASN A 357 23.03 2.41 -5.92
C ASN A 357 22.17 1.14 -5.85
N GLY A 358 22.08 0.38 -6.93
CA GLY A 358 21.31 -0.87 -6.97
C GLY A 358 21.92 -2.03 -6.17
N VAL A 359 23.17 -1.89 -5.71
CA VAL A 359 23.82 -2.85 -4.80
C VAL A 359 23.30 -2.66 -3.37
N PHE A 360 23.16 -1.41 -2.92
CA PHE A 360 22.75 -1.07 -1.55
C PHE A 360 21.26 -0.81 -1.41
N GLN A 361 20.57 -0.36 -2.46
CA GLN A 361 19.11 -0.23 -2.53
C GLN A 361 18.57 -0.91 -3.80
N PRO A 362 18.28 -2.22 -3.76
CA PRO A 362 17.80 -2.96 -4.94
C PRO A 362 16.30 -2.77 -5.24
N HIS A 363 15.55 -2.13 -4.34
CA HIS A 363 14.12 -1.81 -4.49
C HIS A 363 13.89 -0.36 -4.93
N GLY A 364 12.65 -0.03 -5.31
CA GLY A 364 12.26 1.34 -5.64
C GLY A 364 12.30 2.26 -4.42
N LEU A 365 12.25 3.58 -4.61
CA LEU A 365 12.18 4.55 -3.50
C LEU A 365 10.85 4.51 -2.74
N GLY A 366 9.82 3.99 -3.37
CA GLY A 366 8.47 3.96 -2.84
C GLY A 366 7.43 3.87 -3.95
N HIS A 367 6.17 3.92 -3.54
CA HIS A 367 5.02 3.61 -4.39
C HIS A 367 3.80 4.42 -4.03
N LEU A 368 2.79 4.42 -4.92
CA LEU A 368 1.46 4.90 -4.57
C LEU A 368 0.88 3.99 -3.48
N ILE A 369 0.16 4.56 -2.53
CA ILE A 369 -0.57 3.83 -1.48
C ILE A 369 -1.99 4.39 -1.32
N GLY A 370 -2.96 3.50 -1.06
CA GLY A 370 -4.39 3.84 -1.00
C GLY A 370 -5.22 2.69 -0.43
N LEU A 371 -6.13 2.13 -1.24
CA LEU A 371 -6.88 0.91 -0.87
C LEU A 371 -6.02 -0.36 -0.94
N ASP A 372 -5.01 -0.34 -1.80
CA ASP A 372 -3.96 -1.36 -1.85
C ASP A 372 -2.65 -0.74 -1.34
N VAL A 373 -1.81 -1.54 -0.69
CA VAL A 373 -0.48 -1.09 -0.22
C VAL A 373 0.38 -0.62 -1.39
N HIS A 374 0.49 -1.48 -2.42
CA HIS A 374 0.97 -1.10 -3.74
C HIS A 374 -0.23 -0.67 -4.60
N ASP A 375 -0.61 0.60 -4.48
CA ASP A 375 -1.81 1.15 -5.12
C ASP A 375 -1.66 1.27 -6.64
N VAL A 376 -2.81 1.33 -7.32
CA VAL A 376 -2.89 1.27 -8.77
C VAL A 376 -2.46 2.57 -9.45
N GLY A 377 -2.22 2.51 -10.76
CA GLY A 377 -2.04 3.70 -11.60
C GLY A 377 -0.58 4.14 -11.79
N GLY A 378 0.39 3.37 -11.30
CA GLY A 378 1.82 3.70 -11.42
C GLY A 378 2.36 3.72 -12.87
N TYR A 379 1.80 2.86 -13.73
CA TYR A 379 2.20 2.67 -15.13
C TYR A 379 1.00 2.53 -16.08
N LEU A 380 0.08 3.50 -16.06
CA LEU A 380 -0.97 3.60 -17.09
C LEU A 380 -0.36 4.00 -18.44
N SER A 381 -1.10 3.83 -19.54
CA SER A 381 -0.59 4.04 -20.90
C SER A 381 -0.07 5.46 -21.17
N HIS A 382 -0.61 6.48 -20.48
CA HIS A 382 -0.16 7.87 -20.57
C HIS A 382 1.00 8.20 -19.62
N CYS A 383 1.42 7.28 -18.76
CA CYS A 383 2.51 7.49 -17.81
C CYS A 383 3.86 7.17 -18.45
N PRO A 384 4.97 7.77 -17.95
CA PRO A 384 6.31 7.36 -18.34
C PRO A 384 6.52 5.86 -18.11
N PRO A 385 7.25 5.17 -19.01
CA PRO A 385 7.52 3.74 -18.86
C PRO A 385 8.42 3.49 -17.65
N ARG A 386 8.39 2.25 -17.15
CA ARG A 386 9.29 1.79 -16.10
C ARG A 386 10.76 1.93 -16.55
N PRO A 387 11.61 2.63 -15.79
CA PRO A 387 13.02 2.78 -16.16
C PRO A 387 13.72 1.43 -16.25
N THR A 388 14.68 1.31 -17.18
CA THR A 388 15.50 0.10 -17.35
C THR A 388 16.92 0.26 -16.80
N GLU A 389 17.29 1.46 -16.35
CA GLU A 389 18.58 1.77 -15.73
C GLU A 389 18.84 0.87 -14.50
N PRO A 390 20.07 0.35 -14.32
CA PRO A 390 20.43 -0.43 -13.13
C PRO A 390 20.09 0.29 -11.82
N GLY A 391 19.41 -0.41 -10.92
CA GLY A 391 18.91 0.15 -9.65
C GLY A 391 17.54 0.84 -9.75
N PHE A 392 17.05 1.22 -10.93
CA PHE A 392 15.79 1.94 -11.09
C PHE A 392 14.60 1.05 -11.52
N LYS A 393 14.87 -0.15 -12.05
CA LYS A 393 13.85 -1.05 -12.61
C LYS A 393 12.77 -1.50 -11.63
N SER A 394 13.04 -1.41 -10.33
CA SER A 394 12.13 -1.84 -9.26
C SER A 394 11.14 -0.75 -8.82
N LEU A 395 11.21 0.46 -9.38
CA LEU A 395 10.24 1.53 -9.10
C LEU A 395 8.82 1.11 -9.47
N ARG A 396 7.84 1.33 -8.60
CA ARG A 396 6.43 0.96 -8.85
C ARG A 396 5.62 2.02 -9.58
N PHE A 397 6.16 3.23 -9.72
CA PHE A 397 5.66 4.26 -10.61
C PHE A 397 6.79 5.16 -11.10
N ALA A 398 6.58 5.84 -12.23
CA ALA A 398 7.55 6.80 -12.80
C ALA A 398 6.93 8.17 -13.08
N ARG A 399 5.75 8.44 -12.52
CA ARG A 399 4.97 9.64 -12.78
C ARG A 399 5.61 10.86 -12.10
N PRO A 400 5.46 12.07 -12.67
CA PRO A 400 5.61 13.30 -11.90
C PRO A 400 4.60 13.30 -10.75
N LEU A 401 5.03 13.77 -9.59
CA LEU A 401 4.18 13.95 -8.41
C LEU A 401 3.10 14.98 -8.69
N GLN A 402 1.90 14.75 -8.16
CA GLN A 402 0.75 15.65 -8.29
C GLN A 402 0.08 15.81 -6.92
N ALA A 403 -0.50 16.98 -6.66
CA ALA A 403 -1.26 17.22 -5.44
C ALA A 403 -2.39 16.17 -5.30
N GLY A 404 -2.54 15.63 -4.10
CA GLY A 404 -3.49 14.55 -3.80
C GLY A 404 -2.95 13.13 -4.07
N MET A 405 -1.76 12.97 -4.65
CA MET A 405 -1.08 11.67 -4.59
C MET A 405 -0.66 11.37 -3.16
N TYR A 406 -0.87 10.12 -2.73
CA TYR A 406 -0.40 9.59 -1.45
C TYR A 406 0.60 8.47 -1.75
N VAL A 407 1.81 8.59 -1.21
CA VAL A 407 2.98 7.76 -1.59
C VAL A 407 3.80 7.35 -0.38
N THR A 408 4.47 6.21 -0.46
CA THR A 408 5.55 5.84 0.47
C THR A 408 6.85 6.51 0.06
N VAL A 409 7.66 6.90 1.05
CA VAL A 409 9.06 7.33 0.89
C VAL A 409 9.90 6.42 1.76
N GLU A 410 10.55 5.43 1.14
CA GLU A 410 11.17 4.27 1.80
C GLU A 410 12.62 4.01 1.33
N PRO A 411 13.56 4.97 1.38
CA PRO A 411 14.95 4.64 1.10
C PRO A 411 15.47 3.58 2.08
N GLY A 412 16.42 2.77 1.62
CA GLY A 412 17.02 1.73 2.43
C GLY A 412 18.42 1.33 1.98
N CYS A 413 19.24 0.89 2.94
CA CYS A 413 20.61 0.44 2.72
C CYS A 413 20.77 -0.97 3.30
N TYR A 414 21.14 -1.93 2.45
CA TYR A 414 21.25 -3.34 2.83
C TYR A 414 22.60 -3.92 2.43
N PHE A 415 23.08 -4.86 3.24
CA PHE A 415 24.29 -5.64 2.97
C PHE A 415 23.91 -7.04 2.54
N ILE A 416 23.51 -7.16 1.27
CA ILE A 416 23.03 -8.41 0.67
C ILE A 416 24.20 -9.14 0.00
N ASP A 417 24.60 -10.29 0.55
CA ASP A 417 25.82 -11.01 0.14
C ASP A 417 25.89 -11.27 -1.36
N ILE A 418 24.80 -11.74 -2.00
CA ILE A 418 24.81 -12.03 -3.43
C ILE A 418 25.02 -10.79 -4.30
N LEU A 419 24.57 -9.61 -3.86
CA LEU A 419 24.77 -8.35 -4.57
C LEU A 419 26.19 -7.82 -4.34
N LEU A 420 26.66 -7.86 -3.09
CA LEU A 420 28.02 -7.46 -2.72
C LEU A 420 29.07 -8.32 -3.42
N ASP A 421 28.89 -9.64 -3.46
CA ASP A 421 29.80 -10.58 -4.12
C ASP A 421 29.90 -10.34 -5.62
N ARG A 422 28.77 -10.01 -6.27
CA ARG A 422 28.75 -9.65 -7.69
C ARG A 422 29.50 -8.34 -7.91
N ALA A 423 29.23 -7.33 -7.09
CA ALA A 423 29.85 -6.01 -7.22
C ALA A 423 31.36 -6.03 -6.93
N LEU A 424 31.82 -6.84 -5.97
CA LEU A 424 33.24 -7.03 -5.67
C LEU A 424 34.00 -7.77 -6.78
N LYS A 425 33.31 -8.57 -7.60
CA LYS A 425 33.89 -9.29 -8.75
C LYS A 425 33.88 -8.47 -10.04
N ASP A 426 32.98 -7.50 -10.16
CA ASP A 426 32.89 -6.61 -11.32
C ASP A 426 33.94 -5.48 -11.23
N PRO A 427 34.91 -5.37 -12.16
CA PRO A 427 35.89 -4.27 -12.15
C PRO A 427 35.27 -2.87 -12.26
N GLN A 428 34.10 -2.72 -12.86
CA GLN A 428 33.42 -1.43 -12.97
C GLN A 428 32.84 -0.97 -11.62
N GLN A 429 32.49 -1.91 -10.75
CA GLN A 429 31.87 -1.64 -9.45
C GLN A 429 32.85 -1.74 -8.29
N SER A 430 33.70 -2.78 -8.27
CA SER A 430 34.64 -3.07 -7.18
C SER A 430 35.61 -1.93 -6.89
N ARG A 431 35.95 -1.11 -7.90
CA ARG A 431 36.79 0.09 -7.74
C ARG A 431 36.23 1.12 -6.74
N PHE A 432 34.92 1.11 -6.50
CA PHE A 432 34.25 2.02 -5.56
C PHE A 432 34.06 1.45 -4.15
N LEU A 433 34.21 0.14 -3.98
CA LEU A 433 34.01 -0.55 -2.70
C LEU A 433 35.33 -0.58 -1.92
N ILE A 434 35.27 -0.37 -0.61
CA ILE A 434 36.41 -0.59 0.30
C ILE A 434 36.25 -1.99 0.91
N PRO A 435 36.98 -3.03 0.44
CA PRO A 435 36.68 -4.43 0.76
C PRO A 435 36.67 -4.73 2.27
N GLU A 436 37.60 -4.15 3.03
CA GLU A 436 37.71 -4.34 4.47
C GLU A 436 36.52 -3.73 5.22
N ALA A 437 36.05 -2.57 4.76
CA ALA A 437 34.85 -1.93 5.30
C ALA A 437 33.60 -2.75 4.96
N ILE A 438 33.44 -3.18 3.70
CA ILE A 438 32.31 -4.04 3.30
C ILE A 438 32.30 -5.36 4.08
N ALA A 439 33.45 -5.98 4.31
CA ALA A 439 33.56 -7.19 5.11
C ALA A 439 33.07 -6.99 6.56
N ARG A 440 33.35 -5.82 7.16
CA ARG A 440 32.87 -5.46 8.51
C ARG A 440 31.35 -5.42 8.62
N PHE A 441 30.65 -5.04 7.55
CA PHE A 441 29.19 -4.92 7.52
C PHE A 441 28.47 -6.18 6.99
N ARG A 442 29.17 -7.27 6.68
CA ARG A 442 28.48 -8.53 6.36
C ARG A 442 27.73 -9.07 7.57
N GLY A 443 26.52 -9.55 7.36
CA GLY A 443 25.61 -9.95 8.44
C GLY A 443 24.98 -8.78 9.21
N PHE A 444 25.31 -7.52 8.90
CA PHE A 444 24.66 -6.35 9.49
C PHE A 444 23.14 -6.36 9.26
N GLY A 445 22.72 -6.88 8.10
CA GLY A 445 21.35 -6.79 7.62
C GLY A 445 21.14 -5.51 6.82
N GLY A 446 20.22 -4.66 7.26
CA GLY A 446 19.95 -3.39 6.61
C GLY A 446 19.08 -2.43 7.42
N VAL A 447 18.92 -1.23 6.87
CA VAL A 447 18.06 -0.17 7.40
C VAL A 447 17.10 0.27 6.30
N ARG A 448 15.83 0.45 6.65
CA ARG A 448 14.83 1.14 5.82
C ARG A 448 14.06 2.12 6.72
N ILE A 449 13.82 3.32 6.19
CA ILE A 449 13.01 4.33 6.87
C ILE A 449 11.89 4.70 5.92
N GLU A 450 10.67 4.32 6.27
CA GLU A 450 9.52 4.48 5.39
C GLU A 450 8.42 5.31 6.03
N ASP A 451 8.01 6.34 5.31
CA ASP A 451 6.92 7.22 5.67
C ASP A 451 5.83 7.22 4.59
N ASP A 452 4.57 7.20 5.03
CA ASP A 452 3.43 7.57 4.19
C ASP A 452 3.28 9.10 4.08
N VAL A 453 3.18 9.61 2.85
CA VAL A 453 3.27 11.03 2.53
C VAL A 453 2.20 11.46 1.53
N LEU A 454 1.47 12.53 1.87
CA LEU A 454 0.55 13.22 0.96
C LEU A 454 1.29 14.32 0.19
N ILE A 455 1.25 14.31 -1.14
CA ILE A 455 1.69 15.45 -1.94
C ILE A 455 0.63 16.54 -1.88
N THR A 456 1.03 17.73 -1.44
CA THR A 456 0.17 18.92 -1.34
C THR A 456 0.43 19.85 -2.53
N GLU A 457 -0.25 21.00 -2.60
CA GLU A 457 -0.04 21.97 -3.69
C GLU A 457 1.38 22.54 -3.72
N ASN A 458 2.04 22.65 -2.57
CA ASN A 458 3.33 23.37 -2.43
C ASN A 458 4.47 22.50 -1.89
N GLY A 459 4.24 21.21 -1.69
CA GLY A 459 5.20 20.32 -1.02
C GLY A 459 4.60 18.96 -0.72
N CYS A 460 4.92 18.43 0.45
CA CYS A 460 4.32 17.22 0.97
C CYS A 460 3.98 17.34 2.46
N GLU A 461 3.02 16.53 2.91
CA GLU A 461 2.65 16.37 4.31
C GLU A 461 2.91 14.91 4.71
N ASN A 462 3.81 14.70 5.66
CA ASN A 462 4.10 13.37 6.18
C ASN A 462 3.08 12.98 7.26
N PHE A 463 2.38 11.87 7.06
CA PHE A 463 1.36 11.36 7.99
C PHE A 463 1.94 10.44 9.07
N THR A 464 3.10 9.87 8.80
CA THR A 464 3.82 8.97 9.72
C THR A 464 4.40 9.75 10.90
N LYS A 465 4.11 9.28 12.13
CA LYS A 465 4.50 9.95 13.39
C LYS A 465 5.17 8.96 14.35
N VAL A 466 6.39 8.57 13.99
CA VAL A 466 7.29 7.70 14.78
C VAL A 466 8.63 8.42 15.06
N PRO A 467 9.39 8.01 16.09
CA PRO A 467 10.76 8.48 16.31
C PRO A 467 11.65 8.21 15.08
N ARG A 468 12.45 9.21 14.65
CA ARG A 468 13.28 9.09 13.43
C ARG A 468 14.74 9.47 13.64
N THR A 469 15.07 10.39 14.53
CA THR A 469 16.47 10.63 14.84
C THR A 469 16.99 9.54 15.77
N VAL A 470 18.30 9.28 15.74
CA VAL A 470 18.97 8.38 16.70
C VAL A 470 18.58 8.75 18.13
N ALA A 471 18.63 10.04 18.47
CA ALA A 471 18.29 10.53 19.80
C ALA A 471 16.82 10.28 20.17
N GLU A 472 15.88 10.49 19.24
CA GLU A 472 14.46 10.22 19.48
C GLU A 472 14.19 8.73 19.69
N ILE A 473 14.82 7.85 18.90
CA ILE A 473 14.65 6.39 19.03
C ILE A 473 15.20 5.92 20.37
N GLU A 474 16.44 6.27 20.72
CA GLU A 474 17.04 5.88 22.00
C GLU A 474 16.25 6.42 23.19
N ALA A 475 15.78 7.68 23.11
CA ALA A 475 14.92 8.27 24.15
C ALA A 475 13.57 7.57 24.25
N TRP A 476 12.95 7.20 23.12
CA TRP A 476 11.66 6.53 23.12
C TRP A 476 11.76 5.11 23.71
N MET A 477 12.76 4.33 23.28
CA MET A 477 12.97 2.95 23.73
C MET A 477 13.39 2.86 25.21
N SER A 478 14.12 3.86 25.72
CA SER A 478 14.49 3.92 27.13
C SER A 478 13.39 4.47 28.06
N SER A 479 12.34 5.09 27.50
CA SER A 479 11.25 5.67 28.28
C SER A 479 10.31 4.61 28.86
N LYS A 480 9.99 4.75 30.16
CA LYS A 480 9.08 3.85 30.88
C LYS A 480 7.67 3.82 30.32
#